data_AF-N6U9J7-F1
#
_entry.id   AF-N6U9J7-F1
#
_cell.length_a   1.000
_cell.length_b   1.000
_cell.length_c   1.000
_cell.angle_alpha   90.00
_cell.angle_beta   90.00
_cell.angle_gamma   90.00
#
_symmetry.space_group_name_H-M   'P 1'
#
loop_
_entity.id
_entity.type
_entity.pdbx_description
1 polymer ?
#
loop_
_entity_poly.entity_id
_entity_poly.type
_entity_poly.pdbx_seq_one_letter_code
_entity_poly.pdbx_strand_id
1 'polypeptide(L)'
;MNSWEALPPDTATFTPDITPLILSAHRDNYEIIKILLDRGATLPMPHDVRCGCDECVTSRMEDSLRHSRSRINAYRALASPSLIALSSKDPILTAFELSWELRRLSFMEHEFRGEYQELRKQCQDFATALLDHTRSSYELEVLLNHDPTGPAFEHGDRMHLNRLKLAIKLRQKKFVAHSNVQQLLASIWYEGLPGFRRKNMVLQALEIVRIGILFPFFSIAYIVAPHSVIGQTMRKPFIKFICHSASYFTFLYDVQKLLTSKADKV
;
A
#
# COMPACT_ATOMS: atom_id res chain seq x y z
N MET A 1 14.31 14.64 36.23
CA MET A 1 14.88 13.29 36.05
C MET A 1 16.34 13.34 36.48
N ASN A 2 16.65 12.89 37.70
CA ASN A 2 18.03 12.83 38.18
C ASN A 2 18.61 11.47 37.79
N SER A 3 19.20 11.39 36.60
CA SER A 3 20.09 10.27 36.27
C SER A 3 21.48 10.67 36.73
N TRP A 4 22.04 9.93 37.69
CA TRP A 4 23.39 10.10 38.23
C TRP A 4 24.50 9.73 37.22
N GLU A 5 24.12 9.41 35.97
CA GLU A 5 24.98 9.21 34.80
C GLU A 5 24.83 10.31 33.74
N ALA A 6 24.18 11.44 34.07
CA ALA A 6 24.09 12.56 33.14
C ALA A 6 25.49 13.16 32.90
N LEU A 7 26.18 12.64 31.88
CA LEU A 7 27.40 13.23 31.35
C LEU A 7 27.14 14.72 31.06
N PRO A 8 28.09 15.61 31.37
CA PRO A 8 28.01 17.00 30.95
C PRO A 8 27.68 17.05 29.44
N PRO A 9 26.75 17.92 29.00
CA PRO A 9 26.35 17.99 27.59
C PRO A 9 27.54 18.19 26.64
N ASP A 10 28.60 18.85 27.11
CA ASP A 10 29.84 19.10 26.36
C ASP A 10 30.71 17.84 26.16
N THR A 11 30.43 16.76 26.90
CA THR A 11 31.15 15.47 26.83
C THR A 11 30.28 14.33 26.30
N ALA A 12 29.00 14.58 26.05
CA ALA A 12 28.07 13.56 25.58
C ALA A 12 28.35 13.20 24.12
N THR A 13 28.44 11.89 23.82
CA THR A 13 28.63 11.39 22.44
C THR A 13 27.39 11.56 21.57
N PHE A 14 26.20 11.62 22.19
CA PHE A 14 24.92 11.74 21.49
C PHE A 14 24.30 13.11 21.72
N THR A 15 23.54 13.58 20.73
CA THR A 15 22.78 14.82 20.84
C THR A 15 21.65 14.67 21.88
N PRO A 16 21.25 15.75 22.56
CA PRO A 16 20.32 15.67 23.70
C PRO A 16 18.91 15.21 23.31
N ASP A 17 18.54 15.23 22.03
CA ASP A 17 17.28 14.71 21.50
C ASP A 17 17.24 13.17 21.42
N ILE A 18 18.38 12.48 21.50
CA ILE A 18 18.44 11.02 21.37
C ILE A 18 18.17 10.37 22.73
N THR A 19 16.94 9.86 22.89
CA THR A 19 16.57 9.05 24.05
C THR A 19 17.09 7.61 23.90
N PRO A 20 17.19 6.83 25.01
CA PRO A 20 17.58 5.41 24.94
C PRO A 20 16.70 4.58 23.99
N LEU A 21 15.39 4.88 23.96
CA LEU A 21 14.45 4.23 23.04
C LEU A 21 14.76 4.57 21.57
N ILE A 22 14.99 5.86 21.26
CA ILE A 22 15.38 6.30 19.91
C ILE A 22 16.66 5.60 19.46
N LEU A 23 17.68 5.56 20.32
CA LEU A 23 18.97 4.94 19.99
C LEU A 23 18.84 3.42 19.78
N SER A 24 18.03 2.74 20.59
CA SER A 24 17.77 1.31 20.43
C SER A 24 17.01 1.00 19.13
N ALA A 25 16.05 1.85 18.75
CA ALA A 25 15.31 1.77 17.50
C ALA A 25 16.20 2.05 16.28
N HIS A 26 17.13 3.01 16.36
CA HIS A 26 18.12 3.24 15.29
C HIS A 26 19.00 2.02 15.01
N ARG A 27 19.27 1.19 16.02
CA ARG A 27 20.00 -0.07 15.87
C ARG A 27 19.09 -1.27 15.55
N ASP A 28 17.78 -1.05 15.48
CA ASP A 28 16.75 -2.07 15.26
C ASP A 28 16.92 -3.30 16.17
N ASN A 29 17.29 -3.09 17.45
CA ASN A 29 17.49 -4.17 18.40
C ASN A 29 16.20 -4.49 19.16
N TYR A 30 15.53 -5.55 18.72
CA TYR A 30 14.24 -6.01 19.26
C TYR A 30 14.23 -6.19 20.78
N GLU A 31 15.25 -6.83 21.35
CA GLU A 31 15.27 -7.16 22.79
C GLU A 31 15.35 -5.91 23.66
N ILE A 32 16.23 -4.97 23.30
CA ILE A 32 16.41 -3.71 24.03
C ILE A 32 15.14 -2.86 23.91
N ILE A 33 14.59 -2.74 22.70
CA ILE A 33 13.35 -1.99 22.47
C ILE A 33 12.23 -2.55 23.34
N LYS A 34 12.07 -3.88 23.37
CA LYS A 34 11.06 -4.56 24.19
C LYS A 34 11.23 -4.24 25.68
N ILE A 35 12.45 -4.37 26.21
CA ILE A 35 12.76 -4.06 27.62
C ILE A 35 12.40 -2.61 27.98
N LEU A 36 12.66 -1.66 27.07
CA LEU A 36 12.36 -0.25 27.27
C LEU A 36 10.85 0.03 27.20
N LEU A 37 10.14 -0.57 26.24
CA LEU A 37 8.69 -0.46 26.11
C LEU A 37 7.96 -1.07 27.32
N ASP A 38 8.41 -2.23 27.80
CA ASP A 38 7.87 -2.89 29.01
C ASP A 38 8.03 -2.03 30.27
N ARG A 39 9.02 -1.13 30.28
CA ARG A 39 9.25 -0.14 31.35
C ARG A 39 8.51 1.18 31.15
N GLY A 40 7.66 1.28 30.12
CA GLY A 40 6.84 2.46 29.84
C GLY A 40 7.57 3.57 29.08
N ALA A 41 8.68 3.28 28.40
CA ALA A 41 9.31 4.26 27.51
C ALA A 41 8.37 4.59 26.35
N THR A 42 8.20 5.88 26.05
CA THR A 42 7.34 6.36 24.95
C THR A 42 8.12 7.20 23.96
N LEU A 43 7.78 7.09 22.67
CA LEU A 43 8.29 7.95 21.62
C LEU A 43 7.14 8.86 21.12
N PRO A 44 7.17 10.18 21.40
CA PRO A 44 6.15 11.08 20.90
C PRO A 44 6.24 11.23 19.37
N MET A 45 5.09 11.42 18.73
CA MET A 45 5.04 11.72 17.30
C MET A 45 5.58 13.13 17.04
N PRO A 46 6.51 13.30 16.08
CA PRO A 46 6.98 14.63 15.71
C PRO A 46 5.86 15.52 15.18
N HIS A 47 5.90 16.80 15.51
CA HIS A 47 4.99 17.78 14.93
C HIS A 47 5.23 17.95 13.42
N ASP A 48 4.21 18.42 12.70
CA ASP A 48 4.33 18.79 11.29
C ASP A 48 5.40 19.90 11.14
N VAL A 49 6.14 19.88 10.04
CA VAL A 49 7.21 20.87 9.72
C VAL A 49 6.67 22.30 9.75
N ARG A 50 5.37 22.50 9.46
CA ARG A 50 4.71 23.81 9.49
C ARG A 50 4.01 24.13 10.81
N CYS A 51 4.27 23.36 11.87
CA CYS A 51 3.70 23.62 13.18
C CYS A 51 4.12 25.01 13.71
N GLY A 52 3.15 25.75 14.25
CA GLY A 52 3.33 27.08 14.82
C GLY A 52 3.13 27.14 16.33
N CYS A 53 3.23 26.01 17.05
CA CYS A 53 3.19 26.04 18.51
C CYS A 53 4.45 26.68 19.10
N ASP A 54 4.32 27.22 20.32
CA ASP A 54 5.39 27.96 20.97
C ASP A 54 6.69 27.13 21.09
N GLU A 55 6.60 25.85 21.43
CA GLU A 55 7.76 24.94 21.51
C GLU A 55 8.49 24.80 20.17
N CYS A 56 7.77 24.63 19.06
CA CYS A 56 8.37 24.50 17.74
C CYS A 56 8.95 25.83 17.24
N VAL A 57 8.29 26.95 17.53
CA VAL A 57 8.78 28.28 17.16
C VAL A 57 10.07 28.60 17.92
N THR A 58 10.06 28.43 19.24
CA THR A 58 11.24 28.66 20.08
C THR A 58 12.40 27.75 19.68
N SER A 59 12.16 26.44 19.52
CA SER A 59 13.20 25.48 19.10
C SER A 59 13.83 25.84 17.74
N ARG A 60 13.03 26.34 16.79
CA ARG A 60 13.53 26.77 15.47
C ARG A 60 14.30 28.08 15.52
N MET A 61 13.93 29.00 16.42
CA MET A 61 14.62 30.28 16.61
C MET A 61 15.97 30.08 17.33
N GLU A 62 16.03 29.15 18.28
CA GLU A 62 17.28 28.79 18.95
C GLU A 62 18.25 28.10 18.00
N ASP A 63 17.81 27.02 17.34
CA ASP A 63 18.63 26.25 16.42
C ASP A 63 17.76 25.46 15.43
N SER A 64 17.65 26.00 14.22
CA SER A 64 16.86 25.40 13.15
C SER A 64 17.43 24.05 12.67
N LEU A 65 18.75 23.87 12.68
CA LEU A 65 19.39 22.62 12.26
C LEU A 65 19.16 21.52 13.28
N ARG A 66 19.33 21.82 14.57
CA ARG A 66 19.05 20.87 15.66
C ARG A 66 17.58 20.48 15.69
N HIS A 67 16.67 21.44 15.47
CA HIS A 67 15.24 21.16 15.36
C HIS A 67 14.92 20.17 14.23
N SER A 68 15.45 20.40 13.02
CA SER A 68 15.25 19.48 11.90
C SER A 68 15.95 18.12 12.11
N ARG A 69 17.13 18.10 12.75
CA ARG A 69 17.85 16.85 13.06
C ARG A 69 17.11 15.99 14.10
N SER A 70 16.53 16.62 15.11
CA SER A 70 15.69 15.94 16.11
C SER A 70 14.47 15.28 15.47
N ARG A 71 13.78 15.99 14.57
CA ARG A 71 12.65 15.44 13.82
C ARG A 71 13.03 14.21 13.01
N ILE A 72 14.14 14.25 12.27
CA ILE A 72 14.55 13.09 11.46
C ILE A 72 15.03 11.92 12.31
N ASN A 73 15.67 12.18 13.45
CA ASN A 73 16.05 11.14 14.42
C ASN A 73 14.81 10.44 14.98
N ALA A 74 13.76 11.19 15.31
CA ALA A 74 12.49 10.61 15.75
C ALA A 74 11.82 9.78 14.65
N TYR A 75 11.76 10.27 13.40
CA TYR A 75 11.22 9.50 12.28
C TYR A 75 12.04 8.24 11.96
N ARG A 76 13.37 8.30 12.09
CA ARG A 76 14.23 7.12 11.94
C ARG A 76 13.91 6.06 12.99
N ALA A 77 13.65 6.46 14.24
CA ALA A 77 13.22 5.54 15.27
C ALA A 77 11.83 4.95 14.97
N LEU A 78 10.85 5.79 14.59
CA LEU A 78 9.50 5.35 14.23
C LEU A 78 9.48 4.37 13.04
N ALA A 79 10.42 4.49 12.11
CA ALA A 79 10.54 3.63 10.94
C ALA A 79 11.24 2.27 11.22
N SER A 80 11.70 2.02 12.46
CA SER A 80 12.30 0.74 12.86
C SER A 80 11.28 -0.40 12.75
N PRO A 81 11.59 -1.48 12.00
CA PRO A 81 10.77 -2.69 11.93
C PRO A 81 10.44 -3.26 13.31
N SER A 82 11.44 -3.37 14.19
CA SER A 82 11.27 -3.92 15.54
C SER A 82 10.36 -3.07 16.40
N LEU A 83 10.51 -1.74 16.32
CA LEU A 83 9.65 -0.82 17.05
C LEU A 83 8.20 -0.93 16.56
N ILE A 84 7.96 -0.87 15.25
CA ILE A 84 6.62 -1.00 14.67
C ILE A 84 5.98 -2.33 15.07
N ALA A 85 6.73 -3.43 15.03
CA ALA A 85 6.25 -4.76 15.38
C ALA A 85 5.86 -4.91 16.86
N LEU A 86 6.54 -4.19 17.76
CA LEU A 86 6.28 -4.25 19.20
C LEU A 86 5.21 -3.24 19.66
N SER A 87 5.13 -2.07 19.02
CA SER A 87 4.27 -0.98 19.49
C SER A 87 2.95 -0.85 18.74
N SER A 88 2.84 -1.39 17.52
CA SER A 88 1.62 -1.25 16.71
C SER A 88 0.69 -2.46 16.81
N LYS A 89 -0.63 -2.18 16.84
CA LYS A 89 -1.68 -3.20 16.70
C LYS A 89 -1.82 -3.71 15.27
N ASP A 90 -1.60 -2.84 14.29
CA ASP A 90 -1.65 -3.15 12.85
C ASP A 90 -0.36 -2.66 12.19
N PRO A 91 0.72 -3.47 12.23
CA PRO A 91 2.03 -3.05 11.76
C PRO A 91 2.06 -2.74 10.25
N ILE A 92 1.21 -3.39 9.45
CA ILE A 92 1.12 -3.14 8.00
C ILE A 92 0.49 -1.77 7.75
N LEU A 93 -0.60 -1.42 8.45
CA LEU A 93 -1.20 -0.09 8.35
C LEU A 93 -0.20 1.00 8.75
N THR A 94 0.42 0.85 9.92
CA THR A 94 1.39 1.82 10.43
C THR A 94 2.53 2.03 9.46
N ALA A 95 3.09 0.95 8.89
CA ALA A 95 4.14 1.05 7.89
C ALA A 95 3.67 1.78 6.61
N PHE A 96 2.44 1.53 6.15
CA PHE A 96 1.89 2.20 4.98
C PHE A 96 1.69 3.70 5.22
N GLU A 97 1.09 4.08 6.35
CA GLU A 97 0.85 5.48 6.72
C GLU A 97 2.15 6.24 6.94
N LEU A 98 3.10 5.64 7.69
CA LEU A 98 4.41 6.24 7.94
C LEU A 98 5.19 6.42 6.64
N SER A 99 5.20 5.43 5.75
CA SER A 99 5.86 5.57 4.45
C SER A 99 5.25 6.68 3.57
N TRP A 100 3.95 6.96 3.72
CA TRP A 100 3.27 8.05 3.03
C TRP A 100 3.62 9.40 3.64
N GLU A 101 3.66 9.49 4.96
CA GLU A 101 4.11 10.68 5.67
C GLU A 101 5.57 11.03 5.34
N LEU A 102 6.48 10.07 5.41
CA LEU A 102 7.89 10.26 5.03
C LEU A 102 8.04 10.72 3.58
N ARG A 103 7.16 10.23 2.68
CA ARG A 103 7.10 10.74 1.31
C ARG A 103 6.73 12.22 1.27
N ARG A 104 5.70 12.64 2.01
CA ARG A 104 5.26 14.04 2.09
C ARG A 104 6.39 14.92 2.64
N LEU A 105 7.04 14.49 3.72
CA LEU A 105 8.15 15.19 4.35
C LEU A 105 9.34 15.38 3.41
N SER A 106 9.66 14.37 2.60
CA SER A 106 10.75 14.47 1.61
C SER A 106 10.54 15.56 0.54
N PHE A 107 9.31 16.02 0.33
CA PHE A 107 9.00 17.15 -0.55
C PHE A 107 8.99 18.50 0.19
N MET A 108 8.80 18.48 1.51
CA MET A 108 8.74 19.69 2.33
C MET A 108 10.12 20.10 2.86
N GLU A 109 10.96 19.14 3.21
CA GLU A 109 12.34 19.34 3.66
C GLU A 109 13.30 18.74 2.63
N HIS A 110 13.69 19.56 1.66
CA HIS A 110 14.48 19.13 0.52
C HIS A 110 15.92 18.73 0.90
N GLU A 111 16.46 19.34 1.96
CA GLU A 111 17.79 19.13 2.49
C GLU A 111 17.99 17.68 2.97
N PHE A 112 16.95 17.09 3.58
CA PHE A 112 16.96 15.72 4.10
C PHE A 112 16.16 14.74 3.24
N ARG A 113 15.85 15.11 1.98
CA ARG A 113 15.04 14.31 1.07
C ARG A 113 15.55 12.87 0.93
N GLY A 114 16.87 12.69 0.86
CA GLY A 114 17.49 11.35 0.73
C GLY A 114 17.21 10.46 1.94
N GLU A 115 17.40 10.99 3.14
CA GLU A 115 17.16 10.25 4.39
C GLU A 115 15.68 9.87 4.53
N TYR A 116 14.75 10.78 4.25
CA TYR A 116 13.31 10.48 4.27
C TYR A 116 12.90 9.40 3.25
N GLN A 117 13.50 9.40 2.06
CA GLN A 117 13.20 8.38 1.05
C GLN A 117 13.74 6.99 1.45
N GLU A 118 14.87 6.93 2.15
CA GLU A 118 15.39 5.65 2.65
C GLU A 118 14.51 5.11 3.79
N LEU A 119 14.13 5.94 4.76
CA LEU A 119 13.20 5.54 5.83
C LEU A 119 11.84 5.09 5.25
N ARG A 120 11.36 5.81 4.23
CA ARG A 120 10.16 5.42 3.51
C ARG A 120 10.32 4.01 2.95
N LYS A 121 11.40 3.75 2.22
CA LYS A 121 11.69 2.45 1.61
C LYS A 121 11.77 1.35 2.68
N GLN A 122 12.42 1.60 3.81
CA GLN A 122 12.47 0.67 4.96
C GLN A 122 11.08 0.27 5.42
N CYS A 123 10.15 1.22 5.57
CA CYS A 123 8.76 0.91 5.93
C CYS A 123 8.04 0.06 4.85
N GLN A 124 8.26 0.35 3.56
CA GLN A 124 7.66 -0.44 2.47
C GLN A 124 8.21 -1.87 2.45
N ASP A 125 9.51 -2.02 2.71
CA ASP A 125 10.22 -3.31 2.73
C ASP A 125 9.77 -4.14 3.93
N PHE A 126 9.60 -3.52 5.11
CA PHE A 126 9.03 -4.17 6.29
C PHE A 126 7.62 -4.73 6.04
N ALA A 127 6.71 -3.93 5.48
CA ALA A 127 5.36 -4.40 5.17
C ALA A 127 5.36 -5.53 4.12
N THR A 128 6.32 -5.52 3.19
CA THR A 128 6.49 -6.60 2.20
C THR A 128 7.05 -7.86 2.86
N ALA A 129 8.02 -7.74 3.77
CA ALA A 129 8.58 -8.87 4.52
C ALA A 129 7.53 -9.54 5.43
N LEU A 130 6.62 -8.79 6.04
CA LEU A 130 5.49 -9.37 6.78
C LEU A 130 4.56 -10.19 5.87
N LEU A 131 4.36 -9.74 4.64
CA LEU A 131 3.56 -10.46 3.64
C LEU A 131 4.26 -11.74 3.15
N ASP A 132 5.58 -11.76 3.07
CA ASP A 132 6.37 -12.95 2.72
C ASP A 132 6.17 -14.11 3.70
N HIS A 133 5.79 -13.81 4.95
CA HIS A 133 5.55 -14.80 5.98
C HIS A 133 4.18 -15.49 5.91
N THR A 134 3.31 -15.12 4.97
CA THR A 134 2.04 -15.84 4.78
C THR A 134 2.27 -17.23 4.21
N ARG A 135 1.69 -18.25 4.85
CA ARG A 135 1.89 -19.67 4.50
C ARG A 135 0.71 -20.29 3.78
N SER A 136 -0.47 -19.69 3.90
CA SER A 136 -1.71 -20.20 3.29
C SER A 136 -2.41 -19.13 2.46
N SER A 137 -3.22 -19.56 1.49
CA SER A 137 -4.09 -18.66 0.74
C SER A 137 -5.09 -17.97 1.66
N TYR A 138 -5.57 -18.65 2.71
CA TYR A 138 -6.49 -18.08 3.69
C TYR A 138 -5.85 -16.93 4.48
N GLU A 139 -4.63 -17.09 5.01
CA GLU A 139 -3.91 -15.99 5.69
C GLU A 139 -3.75 -14.78 4.78
N LEU A 140 -3.41 -15.02 3.50
CA LEU A 140 -3.28 -13.98 2.51
C LEU A 140 -4.62 -13.28 2.23
N GLU A 141 -5.71 -14.03 2.12
CA GLU A 141 -7.05 -13.49 1.93
C GLU A 141 -7.47 -12.62 3.13
N VAL A 142 -7.27 -13.10 4.36
CA VAL A 142 -7.56 -12.35 5.59
C VAL A 142 -6.76 -11.05 5.61
N LEU A 143 -5.46 -11.12 5.34
CA LEU A 143 -4.57 -9.96 5.32
C LEU A 143 -5.01 -8.92 4.27
N LEU A 144 -5.32 -9.36 3.05
CA LEU A 144 -5.69 -8.46 1.95
C LEU A 144 -7.12 -7.90 2.05
N ASN A 145 -8.01 -8.59 2.76
CA ASN A 145 -9.39 -8.16 2.99
C ASN A 145 -9.61 -7.45 4.33
N HIS A 146 -8.60 -7.43 5.22
CA HIS A 146 -8.71 -6.84 6.55
C HIS A 146 -9.34 -5.45 6.53
N ASP A 147 -10.39 -5.27 7.33
CA ASP A 147 -11.05 -4.01 7.63
C ASP A 147 -11.04 -3.79 9.15
N PRO A 148 -10.40 -2.73 9.66
CA PRO A 148 -10.35 -2.45 11.11
C PRO A 148 -11.71 -2.09 11.72
N THR A 149 -12.69 -1.69 10.91
CA THR A 149 -14.04 -1.28 11.36
C THR A 149 -15.13 -2.30 11.04
N GLY A 150 -14.82 -3.28 10.20
CA GLY A 150 -15.73 -4.31 9.75
C GLY A 150 -15.62 -5.62 10.54
N PRO A 151 -16.50 -6.59 10.25
CA PRO A 151 -16.33 -7.95 10.75
C PRO A 151 -15.04 -8.58 10.21
N ALA A 152 -14.53 -9.59 10.93
CA ALA A 152 -13.42 -10.40 10.44
C ALA A 152 -13.82 -11.11 9.13
N PHE A 153 -12.89 -11.21 8.20
CA PHE A 153 -13.12 -11.88 6.92
C PHE A 153 -13.20 -13.41 7.13
N GLU A 154 -14.26 -14.04 6.63
CA GLU A 154 -14.40 -15.49 6.60
C GLU A 154 -14.15 -16.06 5.20
N HIS A 155 -13.59 -17.27 5.14
CA HIS A 155 -13.30 -17.90 3.85
C HIS A 155 -14.60 -18.18 3.09
N GLY A 156 -14.68 -17.73 1.84
CA GLY A 156 -15.88 -17.80 1.01
C GLY A 156 -16.67 -16.49 0.96
N ASP A 157 -16.36 -15.52 1.81
CA ASP A 157 -16.92 -14.18 1.70
C ASP A 157 -16.46 -13.48 0.42
N ARG A 158 -17.25 -12.48 0.01
CA ARG A 158 -16.88 -11.64 -1.12
C ARG A 158 -15.59 -10.88 -0.80
N MET A 159 -14.57 -11.11 -1.61
CA MET A 159 -13.27 -10.44 -1.46
C MET A 159 -13.35 -8.96 -1.86
N HIS A 160 -13.45 -8.07 -0.88
CA HIS A 160 -13.47 -6.62 -1.08
C HIS A 160 -12.07 -6.02 -1.29
N LEU A 161 -11.02 -6.74 -0.89
CA LEU A 161 -9.60 -6.39 -1.05
C LEU A 161 -9.27 -5.00 -0.47
N ASN A 162 -9.85 -4.66 0.69
CA ASN A 162 -9.76 -3.33 1.30
C ASN A 162 -8.31 -2.93 1.60
N ARG A 163 -7.52 -3.84 2.18
CA ARG A 163 -6.09 -3.60 2.45
C ARG A 163 -5.30 -3.40 1.16
N LEU A 164 -5.58 -4.17 0.11
CA LEU A 164 -4.92 -4.04 -1.18
C LEU A 164 -5.24 -2.69 -1.85
N LYS A 165 -6.50 -2.25 -1.81
CA LYS A 165 -6.91 -0.93 -2.31
C LYS A 165 -6.19 0.19 -1.56
N LEU A 166 -6.06 0.07 -0.24
CA LEU A 166 -5.28 1.00 0.57
C LEU A 166 -3.79 1.01 0.17
N ALA A 167 -3.19 -0.17 -0.04
CA ALA A 167 -1.81 -0.30 -0.51
C ALA A 167 -1.59 0.44 -1.85
N ILE A 168 -2.53 0.32 -2.79
CA ILE A 168 -2.50 1.06 -4.06
C ILE A 168 -2.60 2.58 -3.81
N LYS A 169 -3.55 3.03 -2.98
CA LYS A 169 -3.75 4.44 -2.63
C LYS A 169 -2.49 5.07 -2.04
N LEU A 170 -1.81 4.34 -1.15
CA LEU A 170 -0.57 4.77 -0.48
C LEU A 170 0.70 4.45 -1.30
N ARG A 171 0.56 3.98 -2.55
CA ARG A 171 1.66 3.69 -3.50
C ARG A 171 2.68 2.66 -3.00
N GLN A 172 2.19 1.58 -2.38
CA GLN A 172 2.98 0.44 -1.93
C GLN A 172 3.27 -0.53 -3.09
N LYS A 173 4.14 -0.12 -4.01
CA LYS A 173 4.37 -0.85 -5.27
C LYS A 173 4.90 -2.27 -5.04
N LYS A 174 5.87 -2.47 -4.15
CA LYS A 174 6.48 -3.79 -3.86
C LYS A 174 5.45 -4.75 -3.27
N PHE A 175 4.70 -4.29 -2.27
CA PHE A 175 3.62 -5.04 -1.65
C PHE A 175 2.56 -5.49 -2.68
N VAL A 176 2.10 -4.58 -3.55
CA VAL A 176 1.09 -4.91 -4.57
C VAL A 176 1.66 -5.87 -5.62
N ALA A 177 2.91 -5.67 -6.04
CA ALA A 177 3.57 -6.52 -7.04
C ALA A 177 4.08 -7.87 -6.49
N HIS A 178 3.87 -8.13 -5.20
CA HIS A 178 4.32 -9.34 -4.53
C HIS A 178 3.73 -10.59 -5.20
N SER A 179 4.54 -11.66 -5.30
CA SER A 179 4.18 -12.91 -6.01
C SER A 179 2.87 -13.52 -5.48
N ASN A 180 2.73 -13.64 -4.17
CA ASN A 180 1.52 -14.19 -3.53
C ASN A 180 0.28 -13.36 -3.86
N VAL A 181 0.40 -12.03 -3.85
CA VAL A 181 -0.69 -11.10 -4.15
C VAL A 181 -1.08 -11.20 -5.62
N GLN A 182 -0.09 -11.23 -6.52
CA GLN A 182 -0.33 -11.35 -7.96
C GLN A 182 -0.95 -12.71 -8.32
N GLN A 183 -0.55 -13.78 -7.64
CA GLN A 183 -1.15 -15.10 -7.82
C GLN A 183 -2.64 -15.11 -7.43
N LEU A 184 -2.99 -14.51 -6.28
CA LEU A 184 -4.37 -14.37 -5.83
C LEU A 184 -5.18 -13.46 -6.77
N LEU A 185 -4.63 -12.33 -7.19
CA LEU A 185 -5.30 -11.46 -8.16
C LEU A 185 -5.55 -12.16 -9.49
N ALA A 186 -4.60 -12.98 -9.94
CA ALA A 186 -4.77 -13.77 -11.16
C ALA A 186 -5.88 -14.81 -11.00
N SER A 187 -6.02 -15.47 -9.84
CA SER A 187 -7.12 -16.43 -9.63
C SER A 187 -8.49 -15.73 -9.68
N ILE A 188 -8.63 -14.57 -9.04
CA ILE A 188 -9.85 -13.75 -9.07
C ILE A 188 -10.13 -13.24 -10.50
N TRP A 189 -9.10 -12.82 -11.22
CA TRP A 189 -9.25 -12.28 -12.57
C TRP A 189 -9.75 -13.32 -13.57
N TYR A 190 -9.20 -14.54 -13.53
CA TYR A 190 -9.51 -15.62 -14.47
C TYR A 190 -10.58 -16.60 -13.99
N GLU A 191 -11.25 -16.34 -12.87
CA GLU A 191 -12.26 -17.21 -12.25
C GLU A 191 -13.36 -17.66 -13.24
N GLY A 192 -13.75 -16.80 -14.19
CA GLY A 192 -14.79 -17.09 -15.18
C GLY A 192 -14.37 -18.01 -16.33
N LEU A 193 -13.09 -18.37 -16.46
CA LEU A 193 -12.58 -19.19 -17.55
C LEU A 193 -11.61 -20.27 -17.03
N PRO A 194 -12.12 -21.38 -16.49
CA PRO A 194 -11.28 -22.43 -15.94
C PRO A 194 -10.32 -22.97 -17.02
N GLY A 195 -9.03 -23.03 -16.69
CA GLY A 195 -7.99 -23.52 -17.60
C GLY A 195 -7.56 -22.55 -18.71
N PHE A 196 -8.10 -21.33 -18.79
CA PHE A 196 -7.67 -20.33 -19.78
C PHE A 196 -6.15 -20.11 -19.75
N ARG A 197 -5.57 -19.98 -18.56
CA ARG A 197 -4.13 -19.81 -18.37
C ARG A 197 -3.27 -20.99 -18.84
N ARG A 198 -3.85 -22.19 -19.00
CA ARG A 198 -3.14 -23.39 -19.48
C ARG A 198 -3.22 -23.55 -21.00
N LYS A 199 -4.08 -22.78 -21.68
CA LYS A 199 -4.23 -22.83 -23.14
C LYS A 199 -3.05 -22.15 -23.84
N ASN A 200 -2.71 -22.63 -25.04
CA ASN A 200 -1.72 -21.98 -25.91
C ASN A 200 -2.23 -20.60 -26.36
N MET A 201 -1.32 -19.70 -26.75
CA MET A 201 -1.65 -18.31 -27.10
C MET A 201 -2.72 -18.22 -28.20
N VAL A 202 -2.68 -19.09 -29.22
CA VAL A 202 -3.69 -19.11 -30.29
C VAL A 202 -5.08 -19.43 -29.76
N LEU A 203 -5.19 -20.43 -28.87
CA LEU A 203 -6.46 -20.82 -28.26
C LEU A 203 -6.99 -19.75 -27.32
N GLN A 204 -6.10 -19.05 -26.59
CA GLN A 204 -6.48 -17.90 -25.77
C GLN A 204 -7.01 -16.76 -26.63
N ALA A 205 -6.34 -16.44 -27.74
CA ALA A 205 -6.78 -15.41 -28.67
C ALA A 205 -8.16 -15.72 -29.28
N LEU A 206 -8.38 -16.97 -29.72
CA LEU A 206 -9.68 -17.40 -30.24
C LEU A 206 -10.81 -17.26 -29.22
N GLU A 207 -10.57 -17.63 -27.96
CA GLU A 207 -11.52 -17.43 -26.86
C GLU A 207 -11.84 -15.94 -26.62
N ILE A 208 -10.81 -15.09 -26.57
CA ILE A 208 -10.99 -13.64 -26.38
C ILE A 208 -11.81 -13.05 -27.54
N VAL A 209 -11.50 -13.41 -28.79
CA VAL A 209 -12.24 -12.94 -29.97
C VAL A 209 -13.68 -13.44 -29.94
N ARG A 210 -13.91 -14.72 -29.58
CA ARG A 210 -15.25 -15.28 -29.44
C ARG A 210 -16.08 -14.52 -28.40
N ILE A 211 -15.53 -14.26 -27.21
CA ILE A 211 -16.22 -13.50 -26.15
C ILE A 211 -16.47 -12.06 -26.63
N GLY A 212 -15.48 -11.46 -27.29
CA GLY A 212 -15.56 -10.12 -27.87
C GLY A 212 -16.70 -9.99 -28.87
N ILE A 213 -16.85 -10.91 -29.83
CA ILE A 213 -17.95 -10.88 -30.80
C ILE A 213 -19.32 -11.07 -30.12
N LEU A 214 -19.38 -11.93 -29.10
CA LEU A 214 -20.61 -12.22 -28.34
C LEU A 214 -20.97 -11.15 -27.29
N PHE A 215 -20.22 -10.05 -27.18
CA PHE A 215 -20.46 -9.02 -26.17
C PHE A 215 -21.90 -8.45 -26.15
N PRO A 216 -22.62 -8.25 -27.29
CA PRO A 216 -23.97 -7.70 -27.25
C PRO A 216 -24.94 -8.69 -26.62
N PHE A 217 -24.76 -9.98 -26.92
CA PHE A 217 -25.57 -11.07 -26.34
C PHE A 217 -25.35 -11.18 -24.83
N PHE A 218 -24.10 -11.16 -24.37
CA PHE A 218 -23.79 -11.15 -22.92
C PHE A 218 -24.41 -9.94 -22.22
N SER A 219 -24.36 -8.77 -22.84
CA SER A 219 -24.90 -7.53 -22.29
C SER A 219 -26.42 -7.56 -22.17
N ILE A 220 -27.13 -8.02 -23.20
CA ILE A 220 -28.59 -8.17 -23.20
C ILE A 220 -29.00 -9.23 -22.17
N ALA A 221 -28.32 -10.39 -22.14
CA ALA A 221 -28.61 -11.45 -21.18
C ALA A 221 -28.46 -10.96 -19.73
N TYR A 222 -27.48 -10.10 -19.45
CA TYR A 222 -27.31 -9.49 -18.14
C TYR A 222 -28.44 -8.53 -17.76
N ILE A 223 -28.93 -7.73 -18.71
CA ILE A 223 -30.03 -6.78 -18.49
C ILE A 223 -31.35 -7.53 -18.23
N VAL A 224 -31.64 -8.57 -19.01
CA VAL A 224 -32.91 -9.30 -18.95
C VAL A 224 -32.94 -10.32 -17.80
N ALA A 225 -31.85 -11.06 -17.59
CA ALA A 225 -31.78 -12.15 -16.61
C ALA A 225 -30.44 -12.12 -15.84
N PRO A 226 -30.23 -11.16 -14.93
CA PRO A 226 -28.94 -10.94 -14.24
C PRO A 226 -28.50 -12.10 -13.34
N HIS A 227 -29.45 -12.93 -12.89
CA HIS A 227 -29.18 -14.09 -12.03
C HIS A 227 -28.95 -15.39 -12.81
N SER A 228 -29.13 -15.38 -14.14
CA SER A 228 -28.82 -16.54 -14.99
C SER A 228 -27.32 -16.83 -15.01
N VAL A 229 -26.93 -18.07 -15.35
CA VAL A 229 -25.51 -18.47 -15.48
C VAL A 229 -24.77 -17.53 -16.45
N ILE A 230 -25.38 -17.20 -17.59
CA ILE A 230 -24.81 -16.30 -18.61
C ILE A 230 -24.67 -14.87 -18.07
N GLY A 231 -25.69 -14.37 -17.37
CA GLY A 231 -25.64 -13.06 -16.71
C GLY A 231 -24.55 -12.99 -15.64
N GLN A 232 -24.40 -14.04 -14.83
CA GLN A 232 -23.34 -14.12 -13.82
C GLN A 232 -21.94 -14.18 -14.44
N THR A 233 -21.76 -14.82 -15.60
CA THR A 233 -20.49 -14.83 -16.34
C THR A 233 -20.00 -13.41 -16.67
N MET A 234 -20.90 -12.48 -17.01
CA MET A 234 -20.54 -11.09 -17.29
C MET A 234 -20.08 -10.31 -16.04
N ARG A 235 -20.41 -10.78 -14.82
CA ARG A 235 -19.90 -10.19 -13.58
C ARG A 235 -18.43 -10.54 -13.32
N LYS A 236 -17.88 -11.55 -14.00
CA LYS A 236 -16.48 -11.97 -13.82
C LYS A 236 -15.54 -10.91 -14.44
N PRO A 237 -14.44 -10.55 -13.75
CA PRO A 237 -13.62 -9.39 -14.12
C PRO A 237 -13.08 -9.43 -15.55
N PHE A 238 -12.50 -10.56 -15.96
CA PHE A 238 -11.90 -10.69 -17.28
C PHE A 238 -12.93 -10.65 -18.42
N ILE A 239 -14.11 -11.24 -18.23
CA ILE A 239 -15.20 -11.18 -19.21
C ILE A 239 -15.68 -9.73 -19.37
N LYS A 240 -15.91 -9.04 -18.24
CA LYS A 240 -16.31 -7.63 -18.22
C LYS A 240 -15.29 -6.76 -18.95
N PHE A 241 -13.99 -7.01 -18.76
CA PHE A 241 -12.92 -6.31 -19.47
C PHE A 241 -13.01 -6.52 -20.99
N ILE A 242 -13.11 -7.78 -21.46
CA ILE A 242 -13.22 -8.09 -22.88
C ILE A 242 -14.45 -7.41 -23.50
N CYS A 243 -15.62 -7.52 -22.85
CA CYS A 243 -16.85 -6.90 -23.36
C CYS A 243 -16.75 -5.37 -23.44
N HIS A 244 -16.17 -4.72 -22.43
CA HIS A 244 -15.95 -3.27 -22.44
C HIS A 244 -14.98 -2.86 -23.56
N SER A 245 -13.87 -3.58 -23.72
CA SER A 245 -12.92 -3.33 -24.81
C SER A 245 -13.55 -3.54 -26.18
N ALA A 246 -14.30 -4.63 -26.38
CA ALA A 246 -15.00 -4.91 -27.64
C ALA A 246 -16.02 -3.83 -28.00
N SER A 247 -16.84 -3.40 -27.02
CA SER A 247 -17.79 -2.29 -27.21
C SER A 247 -17.10 -0.97 -27.57
N TYR A 248 -15.92 -0.71 -27.03
CA TYR A 248 -15.14 0.49 -27.38
C TYR A 248 -14.57 0.39 -28.80
N PHE A 249 -14.09 -0.80 -29.20
CA PHE A 249 -13.62 -1.02 -30.57
C PHE A 249 -14.74 -0.87 -31.61
N THR A 250 -15.96 -1.37 -31.34
CA THR A 250 -17.10 -1.18 -32.24
C THR A 250 -17.48 0.29 -32.36
N PHE A 251 -17.47 1.03 -31.24
CA PHE A 251 -17.71 2.48 -31.26
C PHE A 251 -16.69 3.21 -32.15
N LEU A 252 -15.40 2.92 -32.00
CA LEU A 252 -14.36 3.54 -32.84
C LEU A 252 -14.52 3.18 -34.32
N TYR A 253 -14.88 1.93 -34.62
CA TYR A 253 -15.14 1.49 -35.99
C TYR A 253 -16.30 2.25 -36.63
N ASP A 254 -17.41 2.40 -35.91
CA ASP A 254 -18.58 3.14 -36.40
C ASP A 254 -18.27 4.63 -36.61
N VAL A 255 -17.54 5.25 -35.68
CA VAL A 255 -17.08 6.64 -35.80
C VAL A 255 -16.19 6.81 -37.04
N GLN A 256 -15.22 5.91 -37.24
CA GLN A 256 -14.34 5.96 -38.40
C GLN A 256 -15.12 5.84 -39.72
N LYS A 257 -16.07 4.90 -39.79
CA LYS A 257 -16.92 4.70 -40.96
C LYS A 257 -17.80 5.93 -41.26
N LEU A 258 -18.30 6.60 -40.21
CA LEU A 258 -19.03 7.85 -40.32
C LEU A 258 -18.15 9.00 -40.86
N LEU A 259 -16.89 9.08 -40.42
CA LEU A 259 -15.95 10.09 -40.91
C LEU A 259 -15.59 9.86 -42.37
N THR A 260 -15.30 8.62 -42.78
CA THR A 260 -15.00 8.31 -44.19
C THR A 260 -16.21 8.57 -45.10
N SER A 261 -17.42 8.18 -44.67
CA SER A 261 -18.64 8.45 -45.45
C SER A 261 -18.96 9.94 -45.60
N LYS A 262 -18.50 10.80 -44.68
CA LYS A 262 -18.63 12.26 -44.82
C LYS A 262 -17.55 12.85 -45.72
N ALA A 263 -16.34 12.30 -45.70
CA ALA A 263 -15.25 12.71 -46.59
C ALA A 263 -15.55 12.40 -48.05
N ASP A 264 -16.21 11.28 -48.35
CA ASP A 264 -16.61 10.92 -49.72
C ASP A 264 -17.78 11.77 -50.27
N LYS A 265 -18.40 12.63 -49.44
CA LYS A 265 -19.54 13.48 -49.82
C LYS A 265 -19.17 14.97 -50.00
N VAL A 266 -17.89 15.32 -49.91
CA VAL A 266 -17.33 16.66 -50.16
C VAL A 266 -16.44 16.58 -51.40
#